data_AF-A0A2H3B584-F1
#
_entry.id   AF-A0A2H3B584-F1
#
_cell.length_a   1.000
_cell.length_b   1.000
_cell.length_c   1.000
_cell.angle_alpha   90.00
_cell.angle_beta   90.00
_cell.angle_gamma   90.00
#
_symmetry.space_group_name_H-M   'P 1'
#
loop_
_entity.id
_entity.type
_entity.pdbx_description
1 polymer ?
#
loop_
_entity_poly.entity_id
_entity_poly.type
_entity_poly.pdbx_seq_one_letter_code
_entity_poly.pdbx_strand_id
1 'polypeptide(L)'
;MVGVGSLFGAFHCAAWSFHFPSDFEMTLWRSSSVQVLIALIVASYLYHLSRDIPEWISKLHRLLPRSWSVSQVRFHTFNCGMTVSISLYIMGRLSLIVLAFTQLRSLPQSAFRTVEWTTYIPHI
;
A
#
# COMPACT_ATOMS: atom_id res chain seq x y z
N MET A 1 3.66 4.64 -13.94
CA MET A 1 4.22 4.83 -12.57
C MET A 1 3.45 4.05 -11.49
N VAL A 2 2.14 3.83 -11.62
CA VAL A 2 1.35 3.03 -10.66
C VAL A 2 1.81 1.57 -10.55
N GLY A 3 2.18 0.93 -11.68
CA GLY A 3 2.59 -0.49 -11.70
C GLY A 3 3.80 -0.83 -10.83
N VAL A 4 4.79 0.06 -10.73
CA VAL A 4 5.97 -0.17 -9.87
C VAL A 4 5.59 -0.10 -8.38
N GLY A 5 4.71 0.84 -8.01
CA GLY A 5 4.19 0.96 -6.65
C GLY A 5 3.34 -0.24 -6.22
N SER A 6 2.54 -0.78 -7.14
CA SER A 6 1.75 -1.99 -6.93
C SER A 6 2.61 -3.25 -6.78
N LEU A 7 3.64 -3.43 -7.63
CA LEU A 7 4.61 -4.53 -7.50
C LEU A 7 5.36 -4.45 -6.16
N PHE A 8 5.80 -3.25 -5.77
CA PHE A 8 6.47 -3.06 -4.48
C PHE A 8 5.52 -3.30 -3.29
N GLY A 9 4.23 -2.98 -3.41
CA GLY A 9 3.21 -3.36 -2.42
C GLY A 9 2.99 -4.87 -2.34
N ALA A 10 2.97 -5.56 -3.47
CA ALA A 10 2.84 -7.02 -3.54
C ALA A 10 4.01 -7.75 -2.88
N PHE A 11 5.23 -7.21 -2.96
CA PHE A 11 6.39 -7.76 -2.22
C PHE A 11 6.21 -7.69 -0.69
N HIS A 12 5.55 -6.66 -0.15
CA HIS A 12 5.21 -6.61 1.28
C HIS A 12 4.12 -7.64 1.66
N CYS A 13 3.18 -7.90 0.75
CA CYS A 13 2.23 -9.00 0.89
C CYS A 13 2.90 -10.38 0.75
N ALA A 14 4.01 -10.53 0.03
CA ALA A 14 4.78 -11.78 -0.02
C ALA A 14 5.47 -12.08 1.32
N ALA A 15 5.78 -11.06 2.12
CA ALA A 15 6.27 -11.19 3.49
C ALA A 15 5.16 -11.50 4.53
N TRP A 16 3.95 -11.87 4.11
CA TRP A 16 2.81 -12.17 5.00
C TRP A 16 3.10 -13.25 6.05
N SER A 17 4.00 -14.18 5.72
CA SER A 17 4.43 -15.30 6.55
C SER A 17 5.77 -15.09 7.23
N PHE A 18 6.33 -13.88 7.25
CA PHE A 18 7.54 -13.61 8.01
C PHE A 18 7.30 -13.79 9.51
N HIS A 19 8.29 -14.37 10.19
CA HIS A 19 8.27 -14.49 11.63
C HIS A 19 8.61 -13.12 12.24
N PHE A 20 7.70 -12.59 13.04
CA PHE A 20 7.92 -11.37 13.79
C PHE A 20 8.20 -11.71 15.26
N PRO A 21 9.03 -10.91 15.96
CA PRO A 21 9.26 -11.06 17.40
C PRO A 21 7.99 -10.96 18.25
N SER A 22 6.96 -10.24 17.76
CA SER A 22 5.70 -10.01 18.46
C SER A 22 4.50 -10.11 17.52
N ASP A 23 3.38 -10.65 18.00
CA ASP A 23 2.11 -10.75 17.28
C ASP A 23 1.54 -9.37 16.89
N PHE A 24 1.83 -8.35 17.70
CA PHE A 24 1.42 -6.98 17.42
C PHE A 24 2.14 -6.42 16.18
N GLU A 25 3.44 -6.65 16.06
CA GLU A 25 4.26 -6.23 14.92
C GLU A 25 3.83 -6.93 13.63
N MET A 26 3.52 -8.23 13.72
CA MET A 26 2.98 -9.00 12.59
C MET A 26 1.63 -8.45 12.12
N THR A 27 0.72 -8.17 13.05
CA THR A 27 -0.62 -7.65 12.72
C THR A 27 -0.50 -6.25 12.10
N LEU A 28 0.35 -5.40 12.66
CA LEU A 28 0.61 -4.06 12.16
C LEU A 28 1.26 -4.07 10.76
N TRP A 29 2.15 -5.03 10.49
CA TRP A 29 2.73 -5.25 9.18
C TRP A 29 1.65 -5.59 8.15
N ARG A 30 0.79 -6.56 8.49
CA ARG A 30 -0.30 -7.01 7.61
C ARG A 30 -1.30 -5.90 7.35
N SER A 31 -1.73 -5.18 8.38
CA SER A 31 -2.66 -4.07 8.24
C SER A 31 -2.08 -2.94 7.42
N SER A 32 -0.81 -2.58 7.63
CA SER A 32 -0.12 -1.52 6.89
C SER A 32 0.08 -1.90 5.41
N SER A 33 0.38 -3.16 5.14
CA SER A 33 0.51 -3.69 3.77
C SER A 33 -0.82 -3.61 3.01
N VAL A 34 -1.91 -4.06 3.63
CA VAL A 34 -3.27 -3.98 3.06
C VAL A 34 -3.70 -2.53 2.88
N GLN A 35 -3.43 -1.66 3.87
CA GLN A 35 -3.74 -0.24 3.81
C GLN A 35 -3.06 0.45 2.63
N VAL A 36 -1.76 0.18 2.40
CA VAL A 36 -1.01 0.75 1.27
C VAL A 36 -1.60 0.30 -0.07
N LEU A 37 -2.00 -0.98 -0.18
CA LEU A 37 -2.64 -1.49 -1.40
C LEU A 37 -4.00 -0.83 -1.64
N ILE A 38 -4.85 -0.75 -0.62
CA ILE A 38 -6.17 -0.13 -0.70
C ILE A 38 -6.02 1.35 -1.08
N ALA A 39 -5.10 2.08 -0.46
CA ALA A 39 -4.87 3.49 -0.76
C ALA A 39 -4.52 3.72 -2.24
N LEU A 40 -3.70 2.85 -2.84
CA LEU A 40 -3.35 2.93 -4.26
C LEU A 40 -4.55 2.60 -5.17
N ILE A 41 -5.34 1.58 -4.83
CA ILE A 41 -6.54 1.21 -5.59
C ILE A 41 -7.58 2.34 -5.54
N VAL A 42 -7.84 2.90 -4.35
CA VAL A 42 -8.77 4.01 -4.16
C VAL A 42 -8.31 5.24 -4.95
N ALA A 43 -7.03 5.61 -4.86
CA ALA A 43 -6.49 6.73 -5.63
C ALA A 43 -6.64 6.52 -7.15
N SER A 44 -6.35 5.30 -7.65
CA SER A 44 -6.53 4.95 -9.06
C SER A 44 -8.00 5.04 -9.48
N TYR A 45 -8.90 4.50 -8.66
CA TYR A 45 -10.35 4.54 -8.92
C TYR A 45 -10.88 5.99 -8.94
N LEU A 46 -10.49 6.82 -7.97
CA LEU A 46 -10.86 8.24 -7.92
C LEU A 46 -10.35 9.01 -9.15
N TYR A 47 -9.13 8.71 -9.61
CA TYR A 47 -8.58 9.28 -10.83
C TYR A 47 -9.40 8.93 -12.06
N HIS A 48 -9.75 7.65 -12.26
CA HIS A 48 -10.61 7.24 -13.37
C HIS A 48 -11.99 7.87 -13.29
N LEU A 49 -12.61 7.88 -12.10
CA LEU A 49 -13.92 8.49 -11.88
C LEU A 49 -13.93 10.01 -12.14
N SER A 50 -12.80 10.69 -11.87
CA SER A 50 -12.67 12.13 -12.14
C SER A 50 -12.61 12.47 -13.64
N ARG A 51 -12.18 11.52 -14.47
CA ARG A 51 -12.10 11.67 -15.93
C ARG A 51 -13.40 11.24 -16.59
N ASP A 52 -13.86 10.03 -16.27
CA ASP A 52 -15.02 9.41 -16.88
C ASP A 52 -16.04 9.06 -15.79
N ILE A 53 -17.22 9.69 -15.86
CA ILE A 53 -18.30 9.47 -14.90
C ILE A 53 -19.24 8.39 -15.45
N PRO A 54 -19.39 7.24 -14.76
CA PRO A 54 -20.37 6.22 -15.11
C PRO A 54 -21.80 6.79 -15.15
N GLU A 55 -22.64 6.29 -16.05
CA GLU A 55 -24.02 6.77 -16.21
C GLU A 55 -24.87 6.64 -14.94
N TRP A 56 -24.60 5.64 -14.10
CA TRP A 56 -25.32 5.48 -12.84
C TRP A 56 -24.96 6.58 -11.83
N ILE A 57 -23.70 7.06 -11.83
CA ILE A 57 -23.24 8.18 -10.99
C ILE A 57 -23.77 9.49 -11.54
N SER A 58 -23.80 9.64 -12.87
CA SER A 58 -24.39 10.85 -13.46
C SER A 58 -25.85 10.99 -13.04
N LYS A 59 -26.64 9.92 -12.95
CA LYS A 59 -28.04 9.98 -12.43
C LYS A 59 -28.14 10.44 -10.98
N LEU A 60 -27.12 10.21 -10.14
CA LEU A 60 -27.07 10.71 -8.76
C LEU A 60 -27.00 12.23 -8.66
N HIS A 61 -26.65 12.97 -9.74
CA HIS A 61 -26.68 14.44 -9.70
C HIS A 61 -28.06 14.99 -9.30
N ARG A 62 -29.13 14.22 -9.54
CA ARG A 62 -30.51 14.59 -9.16
C ARG A 62 -30.71 14.67 -7.65
N LEU A 63 -29.84 14.04 -6.87
CA LEU A 63 -29.85 14.08 -5.41
C LEU A 63 -29.02 15.24 -4.84
N LEU A 64 -28.22 15.91 -5.68
CA LEU A 64 -27.38 17.02 -5.22
C LEU A 64 -28.23 18.28 -4.98
N PRO A 65 -27.92 19.05 -3.91
CA PRO A 65 -28.53 20.35 -3.71
C PRO A 65 -28.35 21.23 -4.94
N ARG A 66 -29.43 21.93 -5.34
CA ARG A 66 -29.44 22.79 -6.55
C ARG A 66 -28.36 23.88 -6.53
N SER A 67 -27.87 24.26 -5.35
CA SER A 67 -26.80 25.24 -5.16
C SER A 67 -25.41 24.72 -5.55
N TRP A 68 -25.22 23.41 -5.64
CA TRP A 68 -23.92 22.79 -5.88
C TRP A 68 -23.78 22.39 -7.33
N SER A 69 -22.79 22.96 -8.02
CA SER A 69 -22.46 22.52 -9.38
C SER A 69 -21.82 21.12 -9.35
N VAL A 70 -22.21 20.26 -10.30
CA VAL A 70 -21.61 18.92 -10.47
C VAL A 70 -20.09 18.99 -10.60
N SER A 71 -19.56 20.04 -11.24
CA SER A 71 -18.11 20.25 -11.37
C SER A 71 -17.43 20.53 -10.04
N GLN A 72 -18.09 21.29 -9.15
CA GLN A 72 -17.57 21.60 -7.81
C GLN A 72 -17.58 20.36 -6.94
N VAL A 73 -18.69 19.61 -6.92
CA VAL A 73 -18.79 18.36 -6.16
C VAL A 73 -17.70 17.38 -6.61
N ARG A 74 -17.55 17.19 -7.92
CA ARG A 74 -16.50 16.33 -8.49
C ARG A 74 -15.10 16.79 -8.05
N PHE A 75 -14.82 18.09 -8.14
CA PHE A 75 -13.53 18.64 -7.75
C PHE A 75 -13.26 18.41 -6.26
N HIS A 76 -14.21 18.72 -5.38
CA HIS A 76 -14.04 18.55 -3.94
C HIS A 76 -13.92 17.09 -3.54
N THR A 77 -14.77 16.20 -4.05
CA THR A 77 -14.69 14.76 -3.77
C THR A 77 -13.36 14.17 -4.24
N PHE A 78 -12.88 14.55 -5.44
CA PHE A 78 -11.58 14.10 -5.93
C PHE A 78 -10.43 14.58 -5.05
N ASN A 79 -10.36 15.87 -4.74
CA ASN A 79 -9.27 16.43 -3.94
C ASN A 79 -9.26 15.85 -2.52
N CYS A 80 -10.40 15.83 -1.84
CA CYS A 80 -10.50 15.26 -0.48
C CYS A 80 -10.12 13.77 -0.47
N GLY A 81 -10.64 13.00 -1.42
CA GLY A 81 -10.33 11.58 -1.53
C GLY A 81 -8.85 11.33 -1.79
N MET A 82 -8.23 12.08 -2.70
CA MET A 82 -6.80 11.97 -2.99
C MET A 82 -5.94 12.35 -1.79
N THR A 83 -6.26 13.44 -1.08
CA THR A 83 -5.54 13.83 0.15
C THR A 83 -5.57 12.71 1.19
N VAL A 84 -6.76 12.15 1.46
CA VAL A 84 -6.91 11.04 2.42
C VAL A 84 -6.12 9.80 1.98
N SER A 85 -6.22 9.41 0.71
CA SER A 85 -5.46 8.27 0.17
C SER A 85 -3.95 8.48 0.30
N ILE A 86 -3.44 9.67 0.01
CA ILE A 86 -2.01 10.00 0.14
C ILE A 86 -1.56 9.92 1.61
N SER A 87 -2.32 10.50 2.54
CA SER A 87 -1.99 10.45 3.97
C SER A 87 -1.95 9.00 4.49
N LEU A 88 -2.96 8.19 4.16
CA LEU A 88 -3.00 6.78 4.54
C LEU A 88 -1.85 5.97 3.92
N TYR A 89 -1.48 6.28 2.68
CA TYR A 89 -0.33 5.65 2.02
C TYR A 89 0.98 5.98 2.74
N ILE A 90 1.21 7.25 3.08
CA ILE A 90 2.42 7.70 3.79
C ILE A 90 2.50 7.03 5.16
N MET A 91 1.40 7.01 5.93
CA MET A 91 1.37 6.36 7.24
C MET A 91 1.72 4.88 7.15
N GLY A 92 1.05 4.14 6.27
CA GLY A 92 1.31 2.71 6.09
C GLY A 92 2.75 2.44 5.62
N ARG A 93 3.31 3.32 4.79
CA ARG A 93 4.71 3.23 4.36
C ARG A 93 5.70 3.41 5.50
N LEU A 94 5.51 4.42 6.34
CA LEU A 94 6.38 4.66 7.48
C LEU A 94 6.34 3.48 8.45
N SER A 95 5.15 2.93 8.73
CA SER A 95 4.99 1.74 9.56
C SER A 95 5.73 0.53 9.00
N LEU A 96 5.60 0.25 7.69
CA LEU A 96 6.31 -0.86 7.05
C LEU A 96 7.83 -0.68 7.10
N ILE A 97 8.33 0.54 6.88
CA ILE A 97 9.77 0.82 6.95
C ILE A 97 10.29 0.56 8.37
N VAL A 98 9.61 1.10 9.39
CA VAL A 98 9.99 0.90 10.80
C VAL A 98 10.01 -0.58 11.16
N LEU A 99 8.96 -1.33 10.81
CA LEU A 99 8.86 -2.75 11.11
C LEU A 99 9.91 -3.58 10.36
N ALA A 100 10.25 -3.23 9.11
CA ALA A 100 11.31 -3.89 8.36
C ALA A 100 12.68 -3.75 9.05
N PHE A 101 12.98 -2.57 9.60
CA PHE A 101 14.19 -2.38 10.39
C PHE A 101 14.16 -3.15 11.72
N THR A 102 12.99 -3.24 12.37
CA THR A 102 12.86 -4.07 13.58
C THR A 102 13.15 -5.54 13.30
N GLN A 103 12.70 -6.08 12.16
CA GLN A 103 12.97 -7.46 11.78
C GLN A 103 14.47 -7.75 11.55
N LEU A 104 15.27 -6.77 11.13
CA LEU A 104 16.73 -6.92 11.01
C LEU A 104 17.41 -7.17 12.37
N ARG A 105 16.78 -6.78 13.48
CA ARG A 105 17.31 -7.04 14.83
C ARG A 105 17.20 -8.51 15.22
N SER A 106 16.22 -9.24 14.69
CA SER A 106 15.91 -10.62 15.06
C SER A 106 16.13 -11.58 13.88
N LEU A 107 17.28 -11.45 13.20
CA LEU A 107 17.62 -12.31 12.08
C LEU A 107 17.77 -13.78 12.55
N PRO A 108 17.35 -14.75 11.71
CA PRO A 108 17.53 -16.16 12.03
C PRO A 108 19.02 -16.49 12.18
N GLN A 109 19.36 -17.40 13.10
CA GLN A 109 20.76 -17.77 13.38
C GLN A 109 21.53 -18.23 12.13
N SER A 110 20.84 -18.76 11.10
CA SER A 110 21.43 -19.11 9.81
C SER A 110 22.03 -17.91 9.06
N ALA A 111 21.50 -16.71 9.24
CA ALA A 111 22.03 -15.49 8.62
C ALA A 111 23.39 -15.06 9.22
N PHE A 112 23.70 -15.51 10.44
CA PHE A 112 24.98 -15.26 11.11
C PHE A 112 26.01 -16.37 10.86
N ARG A 113 25.62 -17.49 10.23
CA ARG A 113 26.57 -18.54 9.86
C ARG A 113 27.35 -18.10 8.63
N THR A 114 28.68 -18.14 8.73
CA THR A 114 29.56 -17.88 7.59
C THR A 114 29.26 -18.90 6.49
N VAL A 115 28.97 -18.42 5.28
CA VAL A 115 28.81 -19.30 4.12
C VAL A 115 30.16 -19.98 3.86
N GLU A 116 30.20 -21.31 3.90
CA GLU A 116 31.38 -22.07 3.52
C GLU A 116 31.53 -22.04 1.99
N TRP A 117 32.11 -20.95 1.48
CA TRP A 117 32.35 -20.76 0.05
C TRP A 117 33.23 -21.86 -0.56
N THR A 118 34.05 -22.52 0.26
CA THR A 118 34.94 -23.63 -0.12
C THR A 118 34.18 -24.87 -0.59
N THR A 119 32.93 -25.09 -0.16
CA THR A 119 32.09 -26.21 -0.60
C THR A 119 31.56 -26.02 -2.03
N TYR A 120 31.55 -24.78 -2.53
CA TYR A 120 31.10 -24.45 -3.89
C TYR A 120 32.22 -24.45 -4.92
N ILE A 121 33.47 -24.66 -4.50
CA ILE A 121 34.60 -24.78 -5.41
C ILE A 121 34.61 -26.21 -5.96
N PRO A 122 34.40 -26.40 -7.28
CA PRO A 122 34.45 -27.73 -7.88
C PRO A 122 35.88 -28.28 -7.74
N HIS A 123 35.98 -29.39 -7.03
CA HIS A 123 37.19 -30.17 -6.89
C HIS A 123 37.27 -31.07 -8.12
N ILE A 124 38.22 -30.77 -9.00
CA ILE A 124 38.66 -31.63 -10.12
C ILE A 124 39.60 -32.72 -9.60
#